data_AF-A0A7C1VV66-F1
#
_entry.id   AF-A0A7C1VV66-F1
#
_cell.length_a   1.000
_cell.length_b   1.000
_cell.length_c   1.000
_cell.angle_alpha   90.00
_cell.angle_beta   90.00
_cell.angle_gamma   90.00
#
_symmetry.space_group_name_H-M   'P 1'
#
loop_
_entity.id
_entity.type
_entity.pdbx_description
1 polymer ?
#
loop_
_entity_poly.entity_id
_entity_poly.type
_entity_poly.pdbx_seq_one_letter_code
_entity_poly.pdbx_strand_id
1 'polypeptide(L)'
;MKIYIASEYGRRRGLSEEQCEANVHKALDAARKLILKGHIPFVPVLYHYISAGWVDSPEEDVWTEMVSSWLPDCDALLQVHKPLDETYGVWIETEMAKTLRMPVFYNIGEVPNGKENNTYSK
;
A
#
# COMPACT_ATOMS: atom_id res chain seq x y z
N MET A 1 -13.41 4.44 4.95
CA MET A 1 -13.02 3.14 4.40
C MET A 1 -11.67 2.77 5.00
N LYS A 2 -11.48 1.49 5.29
CA LYS A 2 -10.15 0.87 5.37
C LYS A 2 -9.62 0.73 3.96
N ILE A 3 -8.50 1.37 3.65
CA ILE A 3 -7.97 1.42 2.28
C ILE A 3 -6.59 0.81 2.25
N TYR A 4 -6.42 -0.26 1.48
CA TYR A 4 -5.13 -0.87 1.21
C TYR A 4 -4.33 0.00 0.23
N ILE A 5 -3.08 0.33 0.53
CA ILE A 5 -2.22 1.09 -0.38
C ILE A 5 -1.26 0.13 -1.10
N ALA A 6 -1.58 -0.20 -2.36
CA ALA A 6 -0.66 -0.95 -3.21
C ALA A 6 0.42 0.00 -3.72
N SER A 7 1.67 -0.27 -3.35
CA SER A 7 2.83 0.49 -3.78
C SER A 7 4.00 -0.44 -4.06
N GLU A 8 4.74 -0.14 -5.12
CA GLU A 8 5.97 -0.83 -5.42
C GLU A 8 6.96 -0.60 -4.27
N TYR A 9 7.57 -1.67 -3.76
CA TYR A 9 8.74 -1.55 -2.90
C TYR A 9 10.01 -1.56 -3.77
N GLY A 10 10.23 -2.64 -4.52
CA GLY A 10 11.19 -2.72 -5.62
C GLY A 10 12.52 -3.44 -5.32
N ARG A 11 12.65 -4.07 -4.15
CA ARG A 11 13.87 -4.82 -3.79
C ARG A 11 14.15 -6.01 -4.72
N ARG A 12 13.13 -6.78 -5.13
CA ARG A 12 13.27 -7.84 -6.18
C ARG A 12 13.89 -7.36 -7.48
N ARG A 13 13.72 -6.07 -7.76
CA ARG A 13 14.14 -5.43 -9.01
C ARG A 13 15.54 -4.86 -8.92
N GLY A 14 16.23 -5.06 -7.79
CA GLY A 14 17.54 -4.50 -7.53
C GLY A 14 17.51 -2.98 -7.36
N LEU A 15 16.37 -2.41 -6.96
CA LEU A 15 16.36 -1.01 -6.52
C LEU A 15 17.29 -0.84 -5.33
N SER A 16 17.98 0.30 -5.28
CA SER A 16 18.79 0.65 -4.12
C SER A 16 17.90 0.88 -2.89
N GLU A 17 18.50 0.87 -1.71
CA GLU A 17 17.80 1.21 -0.46
C GLU A 17 17.15 2.59 -0.54
N GLU A 18 17.87 3.58 -1.10
CA GLU A 18 17.36 4.94 -1.30
C GLU A 18 16.13 4.97 -2.23
N GLN A 19 16.13 4.16 -3.29
CA GLN A 19 15.00 4.06 -4.21
C GLN A 19 13.79 3.36 -3.57
N CYS A 20 14.03 2.32 -2.77
CA CYS A 20 13.01 1.66 -1.97
C CYS A 20 12.38 2.64 -0.97
N GLU A 21 13.20 3.39 -0.23
CA GLU A 21 12.76 4.41 0.73
C GLU A 21 11.97 5.53 0.04
N ALA A 22 12.39 5.96 -1.15
CA ALA A 22 11.64 6.93 -1.94
C ALA A 22 10.23 6.42 -2.31
N ASN A 23 10.07 5.12 -2.56
CA ASN A 23 8.75 4.53 -2.81
C ASN A 23 7.91 4.43 -1.54
N VAL A 24 8.51 4.09 -0.39
CA VAL A 24 7.86 4.12 0.92
C VAL A 24 7.29 5.53 1.18
N HIS A 25 8.08 6.57 0.97
CA HIS A 25 7.63 7.96 1.15
C HIS A 25 6.44 8.36 0.25
N LYS A 26 6.38 7.87 -1.00
CA LYS A 26 5.21 8.10 -1.86
C LYS A 26 3.95 7.45 -1.30
N ALA A 27 4.06 6.22 -0.79
CA ALA A 27 2.94 5.53 -0.14
C ALA A 27 2.50 6.26 1.13
N LEU A 28 3.44 6.83 1.91
CA LEU A 28 3.13 7.62 3.09
C LEU A 28 2.46 8.96 2.77
N ASP A 29 2.85 9.63 1.69
CA ASP A 29 2.15 10.83 1.22
C ASP A 29 0.70 10.50 0.79
N ALA A 30 0.49 9.37 0.12
CA ALA A 30 -0.85 8.87 -0.19
C ALA A 30 -1.65 8.55 1.09
N ALA A 31 -1.05 7.87 2.06
CA ALA A 31 -1.67 7.56 3.35
C ALA A 31 -2.09 8.82 4.11
N ARG A 32 -1.21 9.84 4.16
CA ARG A 32 -1.53 11.14 4.75
C ARG A 32 -2.76 11.77 4.10
N LYS A 33 -2.84 11.76 2.77
CA LYS A 33 -4.00 12.29 2.03
C LYS A 33 -5.28 11.50 2.33
N LEU A 34 -5.21 10.18 2.43
CA LEU A 34 -6.35 9.34 2.82
C LEU A 34 -6.83 9.64 4.24
N ILE A 35 -5.91 9.80 5.19
CA ILE A 35 -6.23 10.20 6.58
C ILE A 35 -6.96 11.54 6.59
N LEU A 36 -6.44 12.54 5.87
CA LEU A 36 -7.06 13.87 5.75
C LEU A 36 -8.43 13.82 5.05
N LYS A 37 -8.70 12.78 4.24
CA LYS A 37 -10.01 12.50 3.64
C LYS A 37 -10.93 11.69 4.57
N GLY A 38 -10.55 11.38 5.81
CA GLY A 38 -11.39 10.63 6.74
C GLY A 38 -11.38 9.12 6.50
N HIS A 39 -10.27 8.58 6.05
CA HIS A 39 -10.08 7.14 5.83
C HIS A 39 -9.00 6.55 6.73
N ILE A 40 -8.95 5.21 6.75
CA ILE A 40 -8.03 4.42 7.57
C ILE A 40 -7.11 3.67 6.60
N PRO A 41 -5.92 4.20 6.26
CA PRO A 41 -5.03 3.52 5.33
C PRO A 41 -4.30 2.34 5.99
N PHE A 42 -4.12 1.26 5.24
CA PHE A 42 -3.12 0.23 5.49
C PHE A 42 -1.96 0.42 4.51
N VAL A 43 -0.73 0.49 5.01
CA VAL A 43 0.47 0.81 4.22
C VAL A 43 1.46 -0.36 4.30
N PRO A 44 1.34 -1.36 3.42
CA PRO A 44 2.20 -2.56 3.41
C PRO A 44 3.69 -2.25 3.42
N VAL A 45 4.10 -1.23 2.67
CA VAL A 45 5.52 -0.86 2.55
C VAL A 45 6.11 -0.30 3.84
N LEU A 46 5.33 -0.04 4.89
CA LEU A 46 5.86 0.27 6.23
C LEU A 46 6.59 -0.93 6.87
N TYR A 47 6.30 -2.16 6.43
CA TYR A 47 7.07 -3.35 6.85
C TYR A 47 8.55 -3.27 6.43
N HIS A 48 8.90 -2.36 5.49
CA HIS A 48 10.27 -1.95 5.26
C HIS A 48 11.00 -1.62 6.57
N TYR A 49 10.42 -0.78 7.42
CA TYR A 49 11.02 -0.35 8.69
C TYR A 49 10.98 -1.44 9.76
N ILE A 50 10.09 -2.42 9.64
CA ILE A 50 10.08 -3.59 10.53
C ILE A 50 11.30 -4.47 10.22
N SER A 51 11.55 -4.74 8.95
CA SER A 51 12.69 -5.56 8.49
C SER A 51 14.03 -4.81 8.46
N ALA A 52 14.03 -3.50 8.69
CA ALA A 52 15.22 -2.67 8.60
C ALA A 52 16.29 -3.13 9.61
N GLY A 53 17.47 -3.46 9.10
CA GLY A 53 18.59 -3.94 9.91
C GLY A 53 18.54 -5.43 10.29
N TRP A 54 17.57 -6.19 9.78
CA TRP A 54 17.55 -7.65 9.94
C TRP A 54 18.68 -8.27 9.11
N VAL A 55 19.43 -9.18 9.73
CA VAL A 55 20.43 -10.00 9.05
C VAL A 55 19.74 -11.08 8.22
N ASP A 56 18.65 -11.64 8.75
CA ASP A 56 17.85 -12.69 8.13
C ASP A 56 16.43 -12.17 7.88
N SER A 57 16.14 -11.72 6.66
CA SER A 57 14.80 -11.33 6.25
C SER A 57 14.11 -12.51 5.54
N PRO A 58 12.81 -12.75 5.78
CA PRO A 58 12.01 -13.62 4.93
C PRO A 58 12.13 -13.26 3.46
N GLU A 59 11.94 -14.27 2.60
CA GLU A 59 11.83 -14.07 1.16
C GLU A 59 10.68 -13.12 0.81
N GLU A 60 10.80 -12.40 -0.31
CA GLU A 60 9.82 -11.38 -0.71
C GLU A 60 8.40 -11.95 -0.91
N ASP A 61 8.27 -13.22 -1.28
CA ASP A 61 6.97 -13.89 -1.40
C ASP A 61 6.27 -14.05 -0.04
N VAL A 62 7.02 -14.30 1.03
CA VAL A 62 6.48 -14.38 2.40
C VAL A 62 5.94 -13.03 2.84
N TRP A 63 6.70 -11.96 2.55
CA TRP A 63 6.24 -10.59 2.81
C TRP A 63 4.98 -10.28 2.01
N THR A 64 4.96 -10.62 0.71
CA THR A 64 3.82 -10.41 -0.19
C THR A 64 2.57 -11.13 0.29
N GLU A 65 2.68 -12.41 0.66
CA GLU A 65 1.58 -13.20 1.21
C GLU A 65 1.06 -12.60 2.53
N MET A 66 1.97 -12.26 3.43
CA MET A 66 1.60 -11.69 4.72
C MET A 66 0.88 -10.34 4.57
N VAL A 67 1.37 -9.42 3.73
CA VAL A 67 0.70 -8.12 3.56
C VAL A 67 -0.61 -8.24 2.78
N SER A 68 -0.67 -9.09 1.75
CA SER A 68 -1.90 -9.33 0.99
C SER A 68 -2.98 -10.06 1.80
N SER A 69 -2.63 -10.75 2.89
CA SER A 69 -3.62 -11.31 3.83
C SER A 69 -4.53 -10.26 4.48
N TRP A 70 -4.14 -8.98 4.48
CA TRP A 70 -4.94 -7.85 4.97
C TRP A 70 -5.95 -7.33 3.94
N LEU A 71 -5.82 -7.70 2.66
CA LEU A 71 -6.70 -7.18 1.60
C LEU A 71 -8.19 -7.50 1.85
N PRO A 72 -8.57 -8.73 2.26
CA PRO A 72 -9.98 -9.07 2.55
C PRO A 72 -10.61 -8.23 3.67
N ASP A 73 -9.81 -7.64 4.56
CA ASP A 73 -10.27 -6.78 5.65
C ASP A 73 -10.41 -5.31 5.25
N CYS A 74 -10.00 -4.96 4.02
CA CYS A 74 -10.07 -3.62 3.48
C CYS A 74 -11.36 -3.41 2.68
N ASP A 75 -11.84 -2.17 2.60
CA ASP A 75 -13.03 -1.81 1.83
C ASP A 75 -12.69 -1.45 0.37
N ALA A 76 -11.45 -1.00 0.13
CA ALA A 76 -10.97 -0.57 -1.18
C ALA A 76 -9.42 -0.65 -1.26
N LEU A 77 -8.90 -0.53 -2.48
CA LEU A 77 -7.47 -0.44 -2.76
C LEU A 77 -7.14 0.87 -3.48
N LEU A 78 -6.06 1.53 -3.08
CA LEU A 78 -5.44 2.63 -3.80
C LEU A 78 -4.11 2.16 -4.39
N GLN A 79 -4.02 2.18 -5.72
CA GLN A 79 -2.81 1.84 -6.45
C GLN A 79 -1.96 3.11 -6.66
N VAL A 80 -0.87 3.26 -5.92
CA VAL A 80 0.00 4.47 -5.97
C VAL A 80 0.96 4.43 -7.16
N HIS A 81 1.36 3.24 -7.58
CA HIS A 81 2.28 3.03 -8.69
C HIS A 81 1.60 2.24 -9.79
N LYS A 82 1.82 2.59 -11.06
CA LYS A 82 1.42 1.72 -12.16
C LYS A 82 2.33 0.49 -12.15
N PRO A 83 1.80 -0.74 -12.09
CA PRO A 83 2.63 -1.93 -12.23
C PRO A 83 3.29 -1.92 -13.62
N LEU A 84 4.58 -2.30 -13.69
CA LEU A 84 5.26 -2.40 -14.98
C LEU A 84 5.13 -3.81 -15.58
N ASP A 85 4.90 -4.82 -14.76
CA ASP A 85 4.57 -6.19 -15.19
C ASP A 85 3.66 -6.91 -14.18
N GLU A 86 3.26 -8.13 -14.54
CA GLU A 86 2.31 -8.98 -13.80
C GLU A 86 2.93 -9.69 -12.58
N THR A 87 4.26 -9.65 -12.44
CA THR A 87 4.96 -10.32 -11.33
C THR A 87 5.14 -9.42 -10.13
N TYR A 88 4.77 -8.14 -10.24
CA TYR A 88 4.98 -7.16 -9.18
C TYR A 88 3.90 -7.24 -8.12
N GLY A 89 4.30 -7.05 -6.86
CA GLY A 89 3.39 -7.06 -5.72
C GLY A 89 2.18 -6.15 -5.94
N VAL A 90 2.40 -4.95 -6.51
CA VAL A 90 1.30 -4.03 -6.89
C VAL A 90 0.30 -4.65 -7.86
N TRP A 91 0.76 -5.38 -8.87
CA TRP A 91 -0.14 -6.03 -9.82
C TRP A 91 -0.93 -7.14 -9.14
N ILE A 92 -0.24 -8.00 -8.37
CA ILE A 92 -0.85 -9.12 -7.64
C ILE A 92 -1.93 -8.62 -6.68
N GLU A 93 -1.62 -7.58 -5.90
CA GLU A 93 -2.55 -6.95 -4.97
C GLU A 93 -3.75 -6.31 -5.70
N THR A 94 -3.52 -5.63 -6.82
CA THR A 94 -4.59 -5.02 -7.63
C THR A 94 -5.51 -6.09 -8.24
N GLU A 95 -4.97 -7.19 -8.78
CA GLU A 95 -5.78 -8.29 -9.31
C GLU A 95 -6.55 -9.04 -8.21
N MET A 96 -5.94 -9.19 -7.03
CA MET A 96 -6.63 -9.73 -5.86
C MET A 96 -7.80 -8.84 -5.44
N ALA A 97 -7.61 -7.51 -5.38
CA ALA A 97 -8.70 -6.57 -5.09
C ALA A 97 -9.85 -6.66 -6.11
N LYS A 98 -9.53 -6.78 -7.40
CA LYS A 98 -10.53 -6.99 -8.46
C LYS A 98 -11.30 -8.29 -8.26
N THR A 99 -10.61 -9.37 -7.90
CA THR A 99 -11.23 -10.68 -7.61
C THR A 99 -12.16 -10.61 -6.41
N LEU A 100 -11.79 -9.83 -5.38
CA LEU A 100 -12.61 -9.54 -4.20
C LEU A 100 -13.75 -8.54 -4.48
N ARG A 101 -13.88 -8.05 -5.73
CA ARG A 101 -14.85 -7.03 -6.17
C ARG A 101 -14.75 -5.73 -5.37
N MET A 102 -13.55 -5.43 -4.87
CA MET A 102 -13.27 -4.18 -4.17
C MET A 102 -13.05 -3.05 -5.17
N PRO A 103 -13.46 -1.81 -4.85
CA PRO A 103 -13.08 -0.64 -5.61
C PRO A 103 -11.56 -0.50 -5.65
N VAL A 104 -11.02 -0.31 -6.86
CA VAL A 104 -9.60 0.03 -7.09
C VAL A 104 -9.53 1.45 -7.60
N PHE A 105 -8.84 2.31 -6.85
CA PHE A 105 -8.56 3.70 -7.22
C PHE A 105 -7.13 3.82 -7.73
N TYR A 106 -6.92 4.62 -8.77
CA TYR A 106 -5.60 4.85 -9.38
C TYR A 106 -5.02 6.22 -9.05
N ASN A 107 -5.79 7.07 -8.36
CA ASN A 107 -5.32 8.31 -7.77
C ASN A 107 -6.20 8.73 -6.60
N ILE A 108 -5.66 9.61 -5.74
CA ILE A 108 -6.34 10.12 -4.54
C ILE A 108 -7.65 10.88 -4.86
N GLY A 109 -7.74 11.49 -6.04
CA GLY A 109 -8.92 12.27 -6.45
C GLY A 109 -10.16 11.42 -6.69
N GLU A 110 -9.98 10.16 -7.08
CA GLU A 110 -11.07 9.19 -7.27
C GLU A 110 -11.64 8.67 -5.94
N VAL A 111 -10.85 8.77 -4.86
CA VAL A 111 -11.29 8.33 -3.54
C VAL A 111 -12.32 9.34 -3.01
N PRO A 112 -13.54 8.90 -2.64
CA PRO A 112 -14.55 9.79 -2.06
C PRO A 112 -14.06 10.36 -0.72
N ASN A 113 -14.76 11.36 -0.18
CA ASN A 113 -14.50 11.76 1.21
C ASN A 113 -15.13 10.74 2.16
N GLY A 114 -14.41 10.40 3.23
CA GLY A 114 -14.92 9.64 4.35
C GLY A 114 -15.90 10.46 5.17
N LYS A 115 -16.61 9.78 6.08
CA LYS A 115 -17.41 10.47 7.10
C LYS A 115 -16.45 11.34 7.92
N GLU A 116 -16.79 12.61 8.14
CA GLU A 116 -15.98 13.51 8.98
C GLU A 116 -15.77 12.87 10.36
N ASN A 117 -14.56 12.36 10.60
CA ASN A 117 -14.15 11.98 11.95
C ASN A 117 -13.65 13.25 12.62
N ASN A 118 -14.52 13.85 13.42
CA ASN A 118 -14.36 15.13 14.09
C ASN A 118 -13.35 15.08 15.26
N THR A 119 -12.14 14.53 15.05
CA THR A 119 -11.23 14.15 16.16
C THR A 119 -9.75 14.46 15.97
N TYR A 120 -9.38 15.40 15.10
CA TYR A 120 -8.05 16.01 15.18
C TYR A 120 -8.17 17.49 15.51
N SER A 121 -8.60 17.76 16.76
CA SER A 121 -8.38 19.06 17.39
C SER A 121 -6.88 19.25 17.58
N LYS A 122 -6.36 20.39 17.14
CA LYS A 122 -4.98 20.85 17.40
C LYS A 122 -4.72 21.01 18.89
#